data_AF-A0A7Z9XD18-F1
#
_entry.id   AF-A0A7Z9XD18-F1
#
_cell.length_a   1.000
_cell.length_b   1.000
_cell.length_c   1.000
_cell.angle_alpha   90.00
_cell.angle_beta   90.00
_cell.angle_gamma   90.00
#
_symmetry.space_group_name_H-M   'P 1'
#
loop_
_entity.id
_entity.type
_entity.pdbx_description
1 polymer ?
#
loop_
_entity_poly.entity_id
_entity_poly.type
_entity_poly.pdbx_seq_one_letter_code
_entity_poly.pdbx_strand_id
1 'polypeptide(L)' 'MDITNEQWNRIEPIIKGLTPRKDPRGRPRSDPRHVFNGILWILRAGAPWKDMPQRYPPYQTCHR' A
#
# COMPACT_ATOMS: atom_id res chain seq x y z
N MET A 1 -3.27 13.27 -0.67
CA MET A 1 -4.69 13.01 -0.32
C MET A 1 -4.80 11.52 -0.15
N ASP A 2 -4.99 11.08 1.08
CA ASP A 2 -4.98 9.66 1.44
C ASP A 2 -6.41 9.15 1.62
N ILE A 3 -6.59 7.84 1.59
CA ILE A 3 -7.90 7.21 1.77
C ILE A 3 -8.48 7.53 3.15
N THR A 4 -9.78 7.85 3.21
CA THR A 4 -10.47 8.05 4.50
C THR A 4 -10.58 6.73 5.27
N ASN A 5 -10.82 6.83 6.59
CA ASN A 5 -11.02 5.63 7.41
C ASN A 5 -12.23 4.81 6.92
N GLU A 6 -13.31 5.47 6.52
CA GLU A 6 -14.52 4.81 6.02
C GLU A 6 -14.27 4.04 4.73
N GLN A 7 -13.56 4.65 3.78
CA GLN A 7 -13.18 4.00 2.54
C GLN A 7 -12.20 2.85 2.80
N TRP A 8 -11.25 3.04 3.71
CA TRP A 8 -10.32 1.99 4.12
C TRP A 8 -11.05 0.78 4.72
N ASN A 9 -12.00 1.00 5.62
CA ASN A 9 -12.76 -0.07 6.27
C ASN A 9 -13.54 -0.96 5.29
N ARG A 10 -13.93 -0.42 4.12
CA ARG A 10 -14.59 -1.21 3.07
C ARG A 10 -13.60 -2.09 2.28
N ILE A 11 -12.36 -1.65 2.13
CA ILE A 11 -11.34 -2.30 1.29
C ILE A 11 -10.43 -3.22 2.10
N GLU A 12 -10.15 -2.87 3.36
CA GLU A 12 -9.25 -3.59 4.26
C GLU A 12 -9.55 -5.11 4.34
N PRO A 13 -10.82 -5.57 4.46
CA PRO A 13 -11.12 -7.00 4.52
C PRO A 13 -10.66 -7.75 3.28
N ILE A 14 -10.78 -7.12 2.10
CA ILE A 14 -10.37 -7.70 0.81
C ILE A 14 -8.84 -7.82 0.78
N ILE A 15 -8.13 -6.74 1.14
CA ILE A 15 -6.66 -6.73 1.14
C ILE A 15 -6.09 -7.74 2.15
N LYS A 16 -6.67 -7.83 3.35
CA LYS A 16 -6.25 -8.82 4.36
C LYS A 16 -6.52 -10.25 3.89
N GLY A 17 -7.66 -10.50 3.22
CA GLY A 17 -8.01 -11.80 2.66
C GLY A 17 -7.05 -12.28 1.55
N LEU A 18 -6.51 -11.35 0.77
CA LEU A 18 -5.52 -11.65 -0.29
C LEU A 18 -4.11 -11.94 0.22
N THR A 19 -3.84 -11.68 1.51
CA THR A 19 -2.48 -11.65 2.05
C THR A 19 -2.25 -12.61 3.22
N PRO A 20 -2.57 -13.92 3.11
CA PRO A 20 -2.22 -14.87 4.17
C PRO A 20 -0.69 -15.01 4.25
N ARG A 21 -0.13 -14.66 5.40
CA ARG A 21 1.29 -14.90 5.68
C ARG A 21 1.47 -16.41 5.93
N LYS A 22 2.03 -17.12 4.94
CA LYS A 22 2.38 -18.56 5.09
C LYS A 22 3.60 -18.80 5.98
N ASP A 23 4.52 -17.84 6.09
CA ASP A 23 5.74 -17.97 6.88
C ASP A 23 6.00 -16.69 7.71
N PRO A 24 6.11 -16.79 9.06
CA PRO A 24 6.43 -15.66 9.93
C PRO A 24 7.88 -15.16 9.80
N ARG A 25 8.76 -15.84 9.06
CA ARG A 25 10.15 -15.42 8.86
C ARG A 25 10.26 -14.22 7.90
N GLY A 26 11.30 -13.41 8.06
CA GLY A 26 11.62 -12.26 7.20
C GLY A 26 11.14 -10.88 7.71
N ARG A 27 11.46 -9.82 6.94
CA ARG A 27 11.13 -8.42 7.27
C ARG A 27 9.62 -8.26 7.46
N PRO A 28 9.15 -7.58 8.52
CA PRO A 28 7.73 -7.26 8.68
C PRO A 28 7.18 -6.57 7.42
N ARG A 29 5.96 -6.93 7.01
CA ARG A 29 5.29 -6.24 5.91
C ARG A 29 5.01 -4.79 6.31
N SER A 30 5.13 -3.87 5.36
CA SER A 30 4.65 -2.51 5.53
C SER A 30 3.15 -2.49 5.74
N ASP A 31 2.66 -1.45 6.41
CA ASP A 31 1.23 -1.22 6.60
C ASP A 31 0.50 -1.24 5.24
N PRO A 32 -0.47 -2.16 5.03
CA PRO A 32 -1.18 -2.29 3.77
C PRO A 32 -1.92 -1.00 3.39
N ARG A 33 -2.35 -0.18 4.37
CA ARG A 33 -2.98 1.12 4.09
C ARG A 33 -1.99 2.10 3.48
N HIS A 34 -0.78 2.15 4.01
CA HIS A 34 0.28 3.01 3.49
C HIS A 34 0.71 2.59 2.09
N VAL A 35 0.79 1.29 1.83
CA VAL A 35 1.05 0.75 0.49
C VAL A 35 -0.06 1.15 -0.47
N PHE A 36 -1.32 1.00 -0.06
CA PHE A 36 -2.47 1.37 -0.89
C PHE A 36 -2.50 2.87 -1.23
N ASN A 37 -2.21 3.73 -0.25
CA ASN A 37 -2.10 5.17 -0.48
C ASN A 37 -0.97 5.52 -1.46
N GLY A 38 0.16 4.82 -1.42
CA GLY A 38 1.25 4.99 -2.38
C GLY A 38 0.81 4.63 -3.81
N ILE A 39 0.11 3.51 -3.97
CA ILE A 39 -0.45 3.08 -5.27
C ILE A 39 -1.46 4.11 -5.78
N LEU A 40 -2.38 4.58 -4.93
CA LEU A 40 -3.37 5.61 -5.31
C LEU A 40 -2.70 6.92 -5.73
N TRP A 41 -1.60 7.30 -5.08
CA TRP A 41 -0.86 8.49 -5.46
C TRP A 41 -0.31 8.36 -6.89
N ILE A 42 0.29 7.22 -7.24
CA ILE A 42 0.80 6.96 -8.60
C ILE A 42 -0.33 6.98 -9.63
N LEU A 43 -1.43 6.27 -9.36
CA LEU A 43 -2.58 6.21 -10.26
C LEU A 43 -3.21 7.59 -10.50
N ARG A 44 -3.19 8.47 -9.50
CA ARG A 44 -3.74 9.82 -9.61
C ARG A 44 -2.77 10.81 -10.24
N ALA A 45 -1.48 10.72 -9.91
CA ALA A 45 -0.46 11.63 -10.40
C ALA A 45 0.00 11.28 -11.83
N GLY A 46 -0.17 10.02 -12.25
CA GLY A 46 0.38 9.52 -13.52
C GLY A 46 1.92 9.53 -13.55
N ALA A 47 2.55 9.62 -12.38
CA ALA A 47 3.99 9.77 -12.22
C ALA A 47 4.69 8.40 -12.18
N PRO A 48 5.98 8.32 -12.55
CA PRO A 48 6.75 7.09 -12.39
C PRO A 48 6.93 6.75 -10.90
N TRP A 49 7.02 5.45 -10.59
CA TRP A 49 7.18 4.94 -9.22
C TRP A 49 8.36 5.55 -8.45
N LYS A 50 9.43 5.95 -9.14
CA LYS A 50 10.62 6.58 -8.53
C LYS A 50 10.33 7.95 -7.93
N ASP A 51 9.31 8.65 -8.42
CA ASP A 51 8.93 9.98 -7.96
C ASP A 51 7.94 9.92 -6.78
N MET A 52 7.60 8.72 -6.32
CA MET A 52 6.69 8.54 -5.22
C MET A 52 7.21 9.21 -3.94
N PRO A 53 6.42 10.06 -3.26
CA PRO A 53 6.84 10.76 -2.07
C PRO A 53 7.32 9.84 -0.95
N GLN A 54 8.38 10.24 -0.25
CA GLN A 54 9.00 9.48 0.86
C GLN A 54 8.08 9.21 2.06
N ARG A 55 6.93 9.90 2.16
CA ARG A 55 5.91 9.63 3.18
C ARG A 55 5.23 8.27 3.01
N TYR A 56 5.28 7.71 1.80
CA TYR A 56 4.77 6.38 1.50
C TYR A 56 5.88 5.33 1.67
N PRO A 57 5.55 4.04 1.82
CA PRO A 57 6.55 2.97 1.86
C PRO A 57 7.41 3.00 0.59
N PRO A 58 8.59 2.36 0.57
CA PRO A 58 9.41 2.30 -0.64
C PRO A 58 8.58 1.89 -1.85
N TYR A 59 8.76 2.55 -2.99
CA TYR A 59 7.97 2.25 -4.20
C TYR A 59 8.11 0.78 -4.61
N GLN A 60 9.25 0.16 -4.32
CA GLN A 60 9.50 -1.29 -4.46
C GLN A 60 8.53 -2.15 -3.65
N THR A 61 8.01 -1.68 -2.52
CA THR A 61 6.98 -2.38 -1.74
C THR A 61 5.59 -2.26 -2.38
N CYS A 62 5.37 -1.25 -3.22
CA CYS A 62 4.06 -0.93 -3.78
C CYS A 62 3.78 -1.54 -5.17
N HIS A 63 4.82 -1.89 -5.94
CA HIS A 63 4.67 -2.38 -7.32
C HIS A 63 5.39 -3.71 -7.62
N ARG A 64 5.92 -4.37 -6.58
CA ARG A 64 6.66 -5.65 -6.73
C ARG A 64 5.73 -6.82 -6.97
#